data_AF-A0A962Z9V9-F1
#
_entry.id   AF-A0A962Z9V9-F1
#
_cell.length_a   1.000
_cell.length_b   1.000
_cell.length_c   1.000
_cell.angle_alpha   90.00
_cell.angle_beta   90.00
_cell.angle_gamma   90.00
#
_symmetry.space_group_name_H-M   'P 1'
#
loop_
_entity.id
_entity.type
_entity.pdbx_description
1 polymer ?
#
loop_
_entity_poly.entity_id
_entity_poly.type
_entity_poly.pdbx_seq_one_letter_code
_entity_poly.pdbx_strand_id
1 'polypeptide(L)' 'MIGSPARPHVAICCCLRDVANGAAHAVRERYVEALLEGAGTMPLLVPAVPGKVDAKALFERVDGLVLTG' A
#
# COMPACT_ATOMS: atom_id res chain seq x y z
N MET A 1 -3.32 30.84 -1.26
CA MET A 1 -4.04 29.56 -1.36
C MET A 1 -3.50 28.65 -0.26
N ILE A 2 -4.25 28.48 0.83
CA ILE A 2 -3.96 27.43 1.82
C ILE A 2 -4.47 26.14 1.18
N GLY A 3 -3.54 25.31 0.67
CA GLY A 3 -3.88 24.05 0.03
C GLY A 3 -4.61 23.13 1.01
N SER A 4 -5.62 22.40 0.53
CA SER A 4 -6.18 21.27 1.27
C SER A 4 -5.04 20.39 1.79
N PRO A 5 -5.07 19.88 3.05
CA PRO A 5 -4.00 19.02 3.54
C PRO A 5 -3.77 17.90 2.54
N ALA A 6 -2.52 17.73 2.11
CA ALA A 6 -2.15 16.67 1.17
C ALA A 6 -2.59 15.33 1.78
N ARG A 7 -3.30 14.54 0.98
CA ARG A 7 -3.77 13.22 1.39
C ARG A 7 -2.56 12.35 1.75
N PRO A 8 -2.45 11.82 3.00
CA PRO A 8 -1.28 11.02 3.40
C PRO A 8 -1.11 9.80 2.49
N HIS A 9 0.12 9.50 2.06
CA HIS A 9 0.46 8.31 1.29
C HIS A 9 0.72 7.14 2.23
N VAL A 10 -0.11 6.10 2.18
CA VAL A 10 -0.01 4.94 3.07
C VAL A 10 0.30 3.70 2.24
N ALA A 11 1.44 3.08 2.52
CA ALA A 11 1.83 1.84 1.88
C ALA A 11 0.97 0.66 2.37
N ILE A 12 0.66 -0.29 1.49
CA ILE A 12 0.05 -1.58 1.84
C ILE A 12 0.93 -2.70 1.30
N CYS A 13 1.35 -3.64 2.16
CA CYS A 13 2.05 -4.83 1.71
C CYS A 13 1.11 -5.75 0.93
N CYS A 14 1.51 -6.12 -0.29
CA CYS A 14 0.85 -7.19 -1.02
C CYS A 14 1.23 -8.56 -0.47
N CYS A 15 0.42 -9.57 -0.80
CA CYS A 15 0.80 -10.99 -0.77
C CYS A 15 0.94 -11.54 -2.19
N LEU A 16 1.46 -12.75 -2.33
CA LEU A 16 1.44 -13.48 -3.61
C LEU A 16 0.14 -14.27 -3.73
N ARG A 17 -0.47 -14.23 -4.90
CA ARG A 17 -1.66 -15.00 -5.25
C ARG A 17 -1.45 -15.66 -6.60
N ASP A 18 -1.81 -16.94 -6.70
CA ASP A 18 -1.95 -17.58 -7.99
C ASP A 18 -3.24 -17.09 -8.66
N VAL A 19 -3.08 -16.55 -9.86
CA VAL A 19 -4.16 -16.18 -10.77
C VAL A 19 -3.97 -16.96 -12.08
N ALA A 20 -4.99 -17.01 -12.93
CA ALA A 20 -5.04 -17.90 -14.11
C ALA A 20 -3.77 -17.86 -14.98
N ASN A 21 -3.07 -16.72 -15.04
CA ASN A 21 -1.88 -16.50 -15.88
C ASN A 21 -0.57 -16.33 -15.09
N GLY A 22 -0.51 -16.77 -13.82
CA GLY A 22 0.71 -16.76 -13.01
C GLY A 22 0.55 -16.10 -11.64
N ALA A 23 1.68 -15.78 -11.00
CA ALA A 23 1.69 -15.14 -9.70
C ALA A 23 1.39 -13.63 -9.81
N ALA A 24 0.55 -13.12 -8.91
CA ALA A 24 0.25 -11.70 -8.78
C ALA A 24 0.59 -11.21 -7.37
N HIS A 25 1.15 -10.00 -7.28
CA HIS A 25 1.26 -9.27 -6.01
C HIS A 25 -0.08 -8.57 -5.74
N ALA A 26 -0.84 -9.06 -4.77
CA ALA A 26 -2.23 -8.66 -4.57
C ALA A 26 -2.53 -8.24 -3.13
N VAL A 27 -3.56 -7.42 -2.99
CA VAL A 27 -4.20 -7.06 -1.71
C VAL A 27 -5.71 -7.31 -1.84
N ARG A 28 -6.40 -7.56 -0.72
CA ARG A 28 -7.88 -7.59 -0.72
C ARG A 28 -8.44 -6.17 -0.77
N GLU A 29 -9.49 -5.95 -1.55
CA GLU A 29 -10.14 -4.64 -1.76
C GLU A 29 -10.45 -3.88 -0.47
N ARG A 30 -10.92 -4.59 0.57
CA ARG A 30 -11.25 -4.00 1.88
C ARG A 30 -10.14 -3.14 2.50
N TYR A 31 -8.86 -3.41 2.21
CA TYR A 31 -7.75 -2.61 2.72
C TYR A 31 -7.58 -1.31 1.93
N VAL A 32 -7.84 -1.35 0.62
CA VAL A 32 -7.81 -0.18 -0.27
C VAL A 32 -8.98 0.75 0.10
N GLU A 33 -10.19 0.21 0.20
CA GLU A 33 -11.39 0.95 0.62
C GLU A 33 -11.24 1.55 2.02
N ALA A 34 -10.70 0.80 2.98
CA ALA A 34 -10.46 1.31 4.32
C ALA A 34 -9.53 2.53 4.34
N LEU A 35 -8.53 2.58 3.44
CA LEU A 35 -7.63 3.71 3.34
C LEU A 35 -8.23 4.89 2.57
N LEU A 36 -8.91 4.63 1.45
CA LEU A 36 -9.54 5.68 0.64
C LEU A 36 -10.70 6.34 1.36
N GLU A 37 -11.65 5.53 1.84
CA GLU A 37 -12.94 6.00 2.37
C GLU A 37 -12.94 6.03 3.90
N GLY A 38 -12.27 5.07 4.55
CA GLY A 38 -12.24 5.00 6.02
C GLY A 38 -11.26 5.99 6.65
N ALA A 39 -10.07 6.14 6.08
CA ALA A 39 -9.00 6.98 6.62
C ALA A 39 -8.76 8.27 5.82
N GLY A 40 -9.34 8.41 4.63
CA GLY A 40 -9.12 9.58 3.77
C GLY A 40 -7.66 9.72 3.32
N THR A 41 -6.99 8.60 3.05
CA THR A 41 -5.56 8.49 2.67
C THR A 41 -5.39 7.97 1.24
N MET A 42 -4.17 8.07 0.70
CA MET A 42 -3.81 7.60 -0.63
C MET A 42 -3.05 6.28 -0.50
N PRO A 43 -3.66 5.14 -0.85
CA PRO A 43 -3.01 3.83 -0.76
C PRO A 43 -1.95 3.64 -1.83
N LEU A 44 -0.80 3.07 -1.46
CA LEU A 44 0.27 2.65 -2.37
C LEU A 44 0.57 1.16 -2.18
N LEU A 45 0.46 0.36 -3.26
CA LEU A 45 0.72 -1.08 -3.19
C LEU A 45 2.22 -1.38 -3.23
N VAL A 46 2.70 -2.12 -2.24
CA VAL A 46 4.09 -2.57 -2.15
C VAL A 46 4.18 -4.03 -2.59
N PRO A 47 4.93 -4.35 -3.66
CA PRO A 47 5.05 -5.72 -4.14
C PRO A 47 5.60 -6.69 -3.08
N ALA A 48 5.05 -7.90 -3.06
CA ALA A 48 5.48 -9.00 -2.19
C ALA A 48 6.80 -9.63 -2.67
N VAL A 49 7.92 -8.89 -2.56
CA VAL A 49 9.25 -9.31 -3.00
C VAL A 49 10.24 -9.35 -1.82
N PRO A 50 10.26 -10.45 -1.04
CA PRO A 50 11.06 -10.53 0.18
C PRO A 50 12.55 -10.31 -0.10
N GLY A 51 13.20 -9.51 0.73
CA GLY A 51 14.62 -9.15 0.59
C GLY A 51 14.95 -8.21 -0.57
N LYS A 52 13.96 -7.78 -1.37
CA LYS A 52 14.17 -6.85 -2.50
C LYS A 52 13.57 -5.46 -2.29
N VAL A 53 12.76 -5.28 -1.25
CA VAL A 53 12.24 -3.97 -0.85
C VAL A 53 13.25 -3.30 0.08
N ASP A 54 13.76 -2.13 -0.32
CA ASP A 54 14.47 -1.23 0.59
C ASP A 54 13.45 -0.55 1.51
N ALA A 55 13.22 -1.14 2.68
CA ALA A 55 12.26 -0.63 3.65
C ALA A 55 12.59 0.79 4.12
N LYS A 56 13.89 1.12 4.27
CA LYS A 56 14.30 2.45 4.74
C LYS A 56 13.94 3.51 3.70
N ALA A 57 14.30 3.28 2.44
CA ALA A 57 13.95 4.20 1.36
C ALA A 57 12.43 4.32 1.16
N LEU A 58 11.67 3.24 1.39
CA LEU A 58 10.20 3.28 1.35
C LEU A 58 9.64 4.19 2.45
N PHE A 59 10.05 4.00 3.71
CA PHE A 59 9.54 4.79 4.85
C PHE A 59 9.93 6.27 4.80
N GLU A 60 10.97 6.64 4.04
CA GLU A 60 11.29 8.05 3.76
C GLU A 60 10.28 8.74 2.82
N ARG A 61 9.39 7.97 2.16
CA ARG A 61 8.47 8.47 1.11
C ARG A 61 6.99 8.30 1.45
N VAL A 62 6.65 7.56 2.49
CA VAL A 62 5.27 7.25 2.88
C VAL A 62 5.00 7.70 4.30
N ASP A 63 3.76 8.09 4.55
CA ASP A 63 3.29 8.59 5.84
C ASP A 63 2.83 7.46 6.77
N GLY A 64 2.73 6.23 6.26
CA GLY A 64 2.36 5.05 7.03
C GLY A 64 2.47 3.75 6.27
N LEU A 65 2.30 2.63 6.99
CA LEU A 65 2.28 1.28 6.45
C LEU A 65 1.14 0.47 7.06
N VAL A 66 0.41 -0.24 6.22
CA VAL A 66 -0.58 -1.26 6.59
C VAL A 66 -0.01 -2.64 6.32
N LEU A 67 0.08 -3.45 7.37
CA LEU A 67 0.32 -4.88 7.27
C LEU A 67 -1.02 -5.60 7.14
N THR A 68 -1.19 -6.32 6.04
CA THR A 68 -2.37 -7.15 5.83
C THR A 68 -2.28 -8.41 6.68
N GLY A 69 -3.43 -9.03 6.94
CA GLY A 69 -3.49 -10.34 7.60
C GLY A 69 -3.26 -11.51 6.65
#